data_AF-A0A532AHR1-F1
#
_entry.id   AF-A0A532AHR1-F1
#
_cell.length_a   1.000
_cell.length_b   1.000
_cell.length_c   1.000
_cell.angle_alpha   90.00
_cell.angle_beta   90.00
_cell.angle_gamma   90.00
#
_symmetry.space_group_name_H-M   'P 1'
#
loop_
_entity.id
_entity.type
_entity.pdbx_description
1 polymer ?
#
loop_
_entity_poly.entity_id
_entity_poly.type
_entity_poly.pdbx_seq_one_letter_code
_entity_poly.pdbx_strand_id
1 'polypeptide(L)'
;TRTSPVMARIFKEEGKLEIWKAKTNGRYDIVASYDICKWSGKLGPKFTEGDRQAPEGFYTVRPSQMNPRSSYHLAFNIGYPNTYDRANGRSGSHLMVHG
;
A
#
# COMPACT_ATOMS: atom_id res chain seq x y z
N THR A 1 -4.66 -8.86 -19.50
CA THR A 1 -6.02 -8.38 -19.84
C THR A 1 -6.45 -7.28 -18.88
N ARG A 2 -7.69 -6.78 -18.97
CA ARG A 2 -8.25 -5.80 -18.02
C ARG A 2 -8.34 -6.35 -16.59
N THR A 3 -8.52 -7.67 -16.45
CA THR A 3 -8.67 -8.38 -15.18
C THR A 3 -7.35 -8.99 -14.66
N SER A 4 -6.23 -8.73 -15.33
CA SER A 4 -4.92 -9.19 -14.85
C SER A 4 -4.65 -8.67 -13.44
N PRO A 5 -4.12 -9.51 -12.53
CA PRO A 5 -3.64 -9.06 -11.24
C PRO A 5 -2.66 -7.88 -11.33
N VAL A 6 -2.75 -6.99 -10.33
CA VAL A 6 -1.88 -5.83 -10.17
C VAL A 6 -1.20 -5.93 -8.80
N MET A 7 0.08 -5.61 -8.76
CA MET A 7 0.87 -5.50 -7.53
C MET A 7 1.45 -4.09 -7.46
N ALA A 8 1.28 -3.43 -6.32
CA ALA A 8 1.98 -2.19 -6.00
C ALA A 8 3.18 -2.52 -5.11
N ARG A 9 4.37 -2.03 -5.46
CA ARG A 9 5.56 -2.07 -4.59
C ARG A 9 5.86 -0.65 -4.13
N ILE A 10 5.87 -0.44 -2.82
CA ILE A 10 6.15 0.85 -2.20
C ILE A 10 7.46 0.74 -1.45
N PHE A 11 8.42 1.56 -1.84
CA PHE A 11 9.75 1.62 -1.26
C PHE A 11 9.90 2.91 -0.49
N LYS A 12 10.09 2.79 0.82
CA LYS A 12 10.19 3.95 1.71
C LYS A 12 11.51 4.67 1.58
N GLU A 13 12.61 3.93 1.53
CA GLU A 13 13.96 4.51 1.46
C GLU A 13 14.19 5.22 0.14
N GLU A 14 13.83 4.56 -0.97
CA GLU A 14 13.94 5.12 -2.31
C GLU A 14 12.85 6.14 -2.64
N GLY A 15 11.76 6.18 -1.85
CA GLY A 15 10.62 7.07 -2.11
C GLY A 15 9.92 6.75 -3.43
N LYS A 16 9.77 5.48 -3.78
CA LYS A 16 9.20 5.02 -5.07
C LYS A 16 7.98 4.14 -4.89
N LEU A 17 6.96 4.38 -5.72
CA LEU A 17 5.81 3.49 -5.92
C LEU A 17 5.87 2.90 -7.33
N GLU A 18 6.02 1.59 -7.43
CA GLU A 18 5.96 0.87 -8.70
C GLU A 18 4.64 0.12 -8.84
N ILE A 19 4.04 0.21 -10.02
CA ILE A 19 2.86 -0.58 -10.39
C ILE A 19 3.27 -1.68 -11.35
N TRP A 20 3.01 -2.91 -10.94
CA TRP A 20 3.32 -4.12 -11.67
C TRP A 20 2.04 -4.82 -12.11
N LYS A 21 2.01 -5.35 -13.33
CA LYS A 21 0.86 -6.06 -13.89
C LYS A 21 1.25 -7.42 -14.42
N ALA A 22 0.43 -8.44 -14.12
CA ALA A 22 0.64 -9.78 -14.64
C ALA A 22 0.42 -9.84 -16.17
N LYS A 23 1.43 -10.33 -16.87
CA LYS A 23 1.42 -10.71 -18.29
C LYS A 23 0.78 -12.08 -18.47
N THR A 24 0.41 -12.42 -19.70
CA THR A 24 -0.21 -13.72 -20.05
C THR A 24 0.74 -14.90 -19.86
N ASN A 25 2.05 -14.66 -19.80
CA ASN A 25 3.08 -15.67 -19.56
C ASN A 25 3.37 -15.92 -18.06
N GLY A 26 2.51 -15.44 -17.16
CA GLY A 26 2.63 -15.63 -15.71
C GLY A 26 3.67 -14.74 -15.02
N ARG A 27 4.43 -13.91 -15.75
CA ARG A 27 5.37 -12.95 -15.16
C ARG A 27 4.70 -11.60 -14.95
N TYR A 28 5.21 -10.82 -13.99
CA TYR A 28 4.83 -9.42 -13.83
C TYR A 28 5.80 -8.52 -14.60
N ASP A 29 5.31 -7.37 -15.04
CA ASP A 29 6.13 -6.29 -15.58
C ASP A 29 5.71 -4.95 -14.98
N ILE A 30 6.65 -4.00 -14.95
CA ILE A 30 6.35 -2.64 -14.51
C ILE A 30 5.54 -1.93 -15.60
N VAL A 31 4.46 -1.28 -15.19
CA VAL A 31 3.60 -0.49 -16.09
C VAL A 31 3.59 0.99 -15.75
N ALA A 32 3.97 1.34 -14.52
CA ALA A 32 4.17 2.71 -14.08
C ALA A 32 5.10 2.77 -12.86
N SER A 33 5.78 3.91 -12.70
CA SER A 33 6.58 4.24 -11.53
C SER A 33 6.34 5.70 -11.15
N TYR A 34 6.18 5.97 -9.86
CA TYR A 34 5.86 7.29 -9.33
C TYR A 34 6.80 7.64 -8.17
N ASP A 35 7.19 8.90 -8.08
CA ASP A 35 7.85 9.45 -6.91
C ASP A 35 6.85 9.64 -5.76
N ILE A 36 7.25 9.26 -4.56
CA ILE A 36 6.47 9.45 -3.35
C ILE A 36 6.85 10.79 -2.73
N CYS A 37 5.90 11.71 -2.67
CA CYS A 37 6.11 13.02 -2.04
C CYS A 37 6.41 12.87 -0.54
N LYS A 38 5.68 11.99 0.16
CA LYS A 38 5.85 11.74 1.59
C LYS A 38 5.25 10.41 2.01
N TRP A 39 5.83 9.80 3.05
CA TRP A 39 5.25 8.71 3.82
C TRP A 39 5.46 8.98 5.32
N SER A 40 4.67 8.34 6.19
CA SER A 40 4.69 8.63 7.64
C SER A 40 5.79 7.88 8.38
N GLY A 41 6.56 8.58 9.21
CA GLY A 41 7.50 8.00 10.17
C GLY A 41 8.94 7.89 9.65
N LYS A 42 9.64 6.83 10.06
CA LYS A 42 11.01 6.49 9.64
C LYS A 42 11.09 5.06 9.07
N LEU A 43 12.26 4.60 8.60
CA LEU A 43 12.39 3.22 8.14
C LEU A 43 12.07 2.25 9.28
N GLY A 44 11.32 1.19 8.96
CA GLY A 44 10.80 0.22 9.92
C GLY A 44 9.26 0.17 9.96
N PRO A 45 8.70 -0.91 10.54
CA PRO A 45 7.27 -1.15 10.53
C PRO A 45 6.51 -0.33 11.59
N LYS A 46 5.19 -0.21 11.37
CA LYS A 46 4.21 0.32 12.33
C LYS A 46 3.86 -0.72 13.40
N PHE A 47 3.75 -0.31 14.66
CA PHE A 47 3.38 -1.21 15.76
C PHE A 47 2.12 -0.78 16.52
N THR A 48 1.90 0.52 16.73
CA THR A 48 0.82 0.98 17.61
C THR A 48 0.04 2.15 17.02
N GLU A 49 -1.23 2.29 17.40
CA GLU A 49 -2.02 3.46 17.03
C GLU A 49 -1.35 4.75 17.52
N GLY A 50 -1.33 5.78 16.67
CA GLY A 50 -0.71 7.07 17.02
C GLY A 50 0.81 7.15 16.88
N ASP A 51 1.53 6.07 16.57
CA ASP A 51 3.00 6.07 16.38
C ASP A 51 3.49 6.85 15.14
N ARG A 52 2.57 7.38 14.32
CA ARG A 52 2.82 8.12 13.08
C ARG A 52 3.72 7.38 12.08
N GLN A 53 3.66 6.04 12.09
CA GLN A 53 4.51 5.18 11.28
C GLN A 53 3.68 4.50 10.18
N ALA A 54 4.16 4.48 8.94
CA ALA A 54 3.59 3.63 7.89
C ALA A 54 4.09 2.18 8.08
N PRO A 55 3.26 1.14 7.82
CA PRO A 55 3.67 -0.24 7.99
C PRO A 55 4.62 -0.71 6.87
N GLU A 56 5.23 -1.88 7.09
CA GLU A 56 6.01 -2.61 6.10
C GLU A 56 5.53 -4.06 6.09
N GLY A 57 5.24 -4.59 4.91
CA GLY A 57 4.71 -5.93 4.73
C GLY A 57 3.80 -6.05 3.51
N PHE A 58 3.10 -7.17 3.41
CA PHE A 58 2.19 -7.47 2.31
C PHE A 58 0.75 -7.15 2.72
N TYR A 59 0.07 -6.39 1.86
CA TYR A 59 -1.30 -5.95 2.08
C TYR A 59 -2.13 -6.25 0.83
N THR A 60 -3.37 -6.69 1.02
CA THR A 60 -4.32 -6.93 -0.08
C THR A 60 -5.35 -5.83 -0.09
N VAL A 61 -5.47 -5.15 -1.23
CA VAL A 61 -6.48 -4.12 -1.45
C VAL A 61 -7.66 -4.73 -2.21
N ARG A 62 -8.83 -4.77 -1.57
CA ARG A 62 -10.10 -5.20 -2.17
C ARG A 62 -10.86 -3.99 -2.72
N PRO A 63 -11.83 -4.19 -3.64
CA PRO A 63 -12.64 -3.10 -4.17
C PRO A 63 -13.30 -2.22 -3.09
N SER A 64 -13.73 -2.79 -1.96
CA SER A 64 -14.33 -2.06 -0.84
C SER A 64 -13.36 -1.11 -0.12
N GLN A 65 -12.05 -1.25 -0.34
CA GLN A 65 -11.02 -0.39 0.24
C GLN A 65 -10.68 0.81 -0.66
N MET A 66 -11.23 0.86 -1.88
CA MET A 66 -11.05 1.98 -2.80
C MET A 66 -11.92 3.16 -2.36
N ASN A 67 -11.34 4.35 -2.35
CA ASN A 67 -12.01 5.61 -2.05
C ASN A 67 -11.90 6.58 -3.26
N PRO A 68 -12.78 6.43 -4.27
CA PRO A 68 -12.77 7.29 -5.45
C PRO A 68 -13.26 8.72 -5.17
N ARG A 69 -13.87 8.98 -4.00
CA ARG A 69 -14.37 10.31 -3.59
C ARG A 69 -13.48 10.97 -2.53
N SER A 70 -12.20 10.60 -2.49
CA SER A 70 -11.22 11.18 -1.56
C SER A 70 -11.06 12.69 -1.77
N SER A 71 -10.98 13.44 -0.68
CA SER A 71 -10.60 14.86 -0.69
C SER A 71 -9.14 15.10 -1.10
N TYR A 72 -8.31 14.05 -1.10
CA TYR A 72 -6.90 14.05 -1.48
C TYR A 72 -6.70 13.25 -2.79
N HIS A 73 -7.45 13.62 -3.84
CA HIS A 73 -7.42 13.01 -5.20
C HIS A 73 -7.18 11.48 -5.24
N LEU A 74 -8.25 10.70 -5.21
CA LEU A 74 -8.23 9.22 -5.20
C LEU A 74 -7.41 8.63 -4.04
N ALA A 75 -8.01 7.73 -3.27
CA ALA A 75 -7.29 7.05 -2.20
C ALA A 75 -7.71 5.60 -2.11
N PHE A 76 -6.91 4.80 -1.43
CA PHE A 76 -7.33 3.47 -0.99
C PHE A 76 -6.70 3.12 0.35
N ASN A 77 -7.44 2.36 1.15
CA ASN A 77 -6.96 1.84 2.42
C ASN A 77 -6.22 0.52 2.18
N ILE A 78 -5.01 0.36 2.70
CA ILE A 78 -4.24 -0.89 2.52
C ILE A 78 -4.76 -2.05 3.39
N GLY A 79 -5.62 -1.77 4.37
CA GLY A 79 -6.22 -2.77 5.24
C GLY A 79 -5.33 -3.16 6.42
N TYR A 80 -4.46 -2.25 6.87
CA TYR A 80 -3.73 -2.41 8.13
C TYR A 80 -4.66 -2.25 9.35
N PRO A 81 -4.51 -3.07 10.41
CA PRO A 81 -3.61 -4.22 10.50
C PRO A 81 -4.13 -5.41 9.71
N ASN A 82 -3.25 -6.15 9.03
CA ASN A 82 -3.61 -7.44 8.42
C ASN A 82 -3.59 -8.57 9.48
N THR A 83 -3.78 -9.83 9.07
CA THR A 83 -3.78 -10.97 10.00
C THR A 83 -2.42 -11.14 10.71
N TYR A 84 -1.30 -10.94 10.01
CA TYR A 84 0.03 -11.01 10.61
C TYR A 84 0.22 -9.89 11.64
N ASP A 85 -0.18 -8.66 11.30
CA ASP A 85 -0.07 -7.52 12.20
C ASP A 85 -0.85 -7.76 13.51
N ARG A 86 -2.11 -8.22 13.39
CA ARG A 86 -2.94 -8.56 14.56
C ARG A 86 -2.36 -9.69 15.40
N ALA A 87 -1.85 -10.75 14.77
CA ALA A 87 -1.24 -11.87 15.47
C ALA A 87 0.01 -11.46 16.26
N ASN A 88 0.67 -10.37 15.85
CA ASN A 88 1.84 -9.79 16.54
C ASN A 88 1.47 -8.59 17.43
N GLY A 89 0.20 -8.46 17.83
CA GLY A 89 -0.26 -7.42 18.75
C GLY A 89 -0.18 -5.99 18.21
N ARG A 90 -0.07 -5.81 16.88
CA ARG A 90 0.01 -4.49 16.28
C ARG A 90 -1.37 -3.83 16.17
N SER A 91 -1.44 -2.53 16.39
CA SER A 91 -2.68 -1.74 16.41
C SER A 91 -2.64 -0.48 15.55
N GLY A 92 -3.82 0.04 15.23
CA GLY A 92 -4.02 1.23 14.39
C GLY A 92 -5.05 1.00 13.30
N SER A 93 -5.29 2.02 12.48
CA SER A 93 -6.30 1.99 11.43
C SER A 93 -5.97 3.02 10.35
N HIS A 94 -6.73 3.01 9.25
CA HIS A 94 -6.70 4.05 8.20
C HIS A 94 -5.31 4.32 7.59
N LEU A 95 -4.57 3.26 7.26
CA LEU A 95 -3.34 3.40 6.47
C LEU A 95 -3.71 3.53 5.00
N MET A 96 -3.56 4.75 4.48
CA MET A 96 -4.01 5.13 3.15
C MET A 96 -2.83 5.32 2.20
N VAL A 97 -3.06 5.04 0.92
CA VAL A 97 -2.26 5.56 -0.18
C VAL A 97 -3.17 6.50 -0.97
N HIS A 98 -2.68 7.70 -1.30
CA HIS A 98 -3.45 8.73 -1.98
C HIS A 98 -2.56 9.64 -2.83
N GLY A 99 -3.19 10.46 -3.69
CA GLY A 99 -2.55 11.49 -4.50
C GLY A 99 -2.43 12.85 -3.81
#